data_AF-A0A177KI72-F1
#
_entry.id   AF-A0A177KI72-F1
#
_cell.length_a   1.000
_cell.length_b   1.000
_cell.length_c   1.000
_cell.angle_alpha   90.00
_cell.angle_beta   90.00
_cell.angle_gamma   90.00
#
_symmetry.space_group_name_H-M   'P 1'
#
loop_
_entity.id
_entity.type
_entity.pdbx_description
1 polymer ?
#
loop_
_entity_poly.entity_id
_entity_poly.type
_entity_poly.pdbx_seq_one_letter_code
_entity_poly.pdbx_strand_id
1 'polypeptide(L)'
;MLQGTCIDSDVLGAGETFYLFPAGTDYVYASRFPRKSAHTGCFPIDRFKVKEEVKTSEWPPEPPKRAVGIELNEVYVAKLVWCWEASKDRCDREYYVIARGSGSHVDYYPNPELEGLLGSLPVHWFENFRLAENLHAIESGETATELIPEVAIFHEEESLQFIEQLSLF
;
A
#
# COMPACT_ATOMS: atom_id res chain seq x y z
N MET A 1 -6.64 -23.33 0.39
CA MET A 1 -6.29 -23.28 -1.06
C MET A 1 -5.50 -24.56 -1.38
N LEU A 2 -5.82 -25.27 -2.48
CA LEU A 2 -5.10 -26.49 -2.84
C LEU A 2 -3.78 -26.13 -3.53
N GLN A 3 -2.69 -26.79 -3.17
CA GLN A 3 -1.47 -26.78 -3.97
C GLN A 3 -1.19 -28.18 -4.47
N GLY A 4 -0.53 -28.29 -5.61
CA GLY A 4 -0.10 -29.57 -6.14
C GLY A 4 1.18 -29.44 -6.92
N THR A 5 1.94 -30.52 -6.92
CA THR A 5 3.11 -30.64 -7.79
C THR A 5 2.67 -31.29 -9.10
N CYS A 6 3.01 -30.68 -10.23
CA CYS A 6 2.74 -31.31 -11.52
C CYS A 6 3.64 -32.54 -11.68
N ILE A 7 3.04 -33.67 -12.02
CA ILE A 7 3.74 -34.95 -12.22
C ILE A 7 4.22 -35.06 -13.68
N ASP A 8 3.57 -34.35 -14.60
CA ASP A 8 3.73 -34.49 -16.05
C ASP A 8 4.50 -33.31 -16.64
N SER A 9 5.71 -33.57 -17.16
CA SER A 9 6.63 -32.55 -17.72
C SER A 9 6.14 -31.94 -19.04
N ASP A 10 5.20 -32.60 -19.72
CA ASP A 10 4.77 -32.19 -21.06
C ASP A 10 3.74 -31.05 -21.01
N VAL A 11 3.14 -30.82 -19.83
CA VAL A 11 2.06 -29.84 -19.64
C VAL A 11 2.56 -28.62 -18.86
N LEU A 12 3.29 -28.87 -17.76
CA LEU A 12 3.92 -27.86 -16.91
C LEU A 12 5.26 -28.43 -16.46
N GLY A 13 6.20 -27.57 -16.02
CA GLY A 13 7.50 -28.05 -15.53
C GLY A 13 7.32 -29.10 -14.42
N ALA A 14 7.71 -30.34 -14.69
CA ALA A 14 7.60 -31.43 -13.71
C ALA A 14 8.37 -31.06 -12.44
N GLY A 15 7.73 -31.24 -11.28
CA GLY A 15 8.31 -30.87 -9.99
C GLY A 15 8.05 -29.43 -9.54
N GLU A 16 7.47 -28.55 -10.39
CA GLU A 16 7.02 -27.23 -9.94
C GLU A 16 5.73 -27.33 -9.11
N THR A 17 5.62 -26.48 -8.09
CA THR A 17 4.43 -26.38 -7.23
C THR A 17 3.49 -25.30 -7.79
N PHE A 18 2.23 -25.67 -7.99
CA PHE A 18 1.18 -24.79 -8.48
C PHE A 18 0.04 -24.69 -7.46
N TYR A 19 -0.63 -23.54 -7.44
CA TYR A 19 -1.92 -23.34 -6.80
C TYR A 19 -3.01 -23.90 -7.71
N LEU A 20 -3.83 -24.80 -7.17
CA LEU A 20 -4.91 -25.48 -7.87
C LEU A 20 -6.25 -24.89 -7.45
N PHE A 21 -7.00 -24.39 -8.43
CA PHE A 21 -8.37 -23.91 -8.25
C PHE A 21 -9.34 -24.87 -8.92
N PRO A 22 -10.43 -25.30 -8.26
CA PRO A 22 -11.37 -26.24 -8.84
C PRO A 22 -12.05 -25.65 -10.10
N ALA A 23 -12.09 -26.45 -11.16
CA ALA A 23 -12.70 -26.15 -12.46
C ALA A 23 -13.75 -27.22 -12.81
N GLY A 24 -14.63 -27.53 -11.85
CA GLY A 24 -15.56 -28.66 -11.94
C GLY A 24 -15.12 -29.80 -11.02
N THR A 25 -15.49 -31.03 -11.36
CA THR A 25 -15.17 -32.25 -10.59
C THR A 25 -13.79 -32.81 -10.93
N ASP A 26 -13.44 -32.81 -12.22
CA ASP A 26 -12.28 -33.57 -12.72
C ASP A 26 -11.13 -32.67 -13.20
N TYR A 27 -11.38 -31.36 -13.27
CA TYR A 27 -10.43 -30.38 -13.77
C TYR A 27 -10.08 -29.34 -12.71
N VAL A 28 -8.84 -28.86 -12.80
CA VAL A 28 -8.29 -27.81 -11.95
C VAL A 28 -7.59 -26.75 -12.81
N TYR A 29 -7.80 -25.49 -12.48
CA TYR A 29 -6.96 -24.40 -12.98
C TYR A 29 -5.66 -24.38 -12.19
N ALA A 30 -4.53 -24.50 -12.89
CA ALA A 30 -3.21 -24.38 -12.28
C ALA A 30 -2.68 -22.96 -12.41
N SER A 31 -2.23 -22.35 -11.31
CA SER A 31 -1.60 -21.03 -11.29
C SER A 31 -0.31 -21.07 -10.49
N ARG A 32 0.69 -20.27 -10.89
CA ARG A 32 1.88 -20.01 -10.07
C ARG A 32 1.60 -19.05 -8.90
N PHE A 33 0.47 -18.34 -8.94
CA PHE A 33 0.08 -17.33 -7.96
C PHE A 33 -1.16 -17.77 -7.17
N PRO A 34 -1.34 -17.28 -5.93
CA PRO A 34 -2.51 -17.57 -5.11
C PRO A 34 -3.76 -16.80 -5.55
N ARG A 35 -4.02 -16.70 -6.86
CA ARG A 35 -5.21 -16.04 -7.43
C ARG A 35 -5.74 -16.76 -8.66
N LYS A 36 -7.06 -17.01 -8.70
CA LYS A 36 -7.73 -17.77 -9.77
C LYS A 36 -7.58 -17.13 -11.16
N SER A 37 -7.50 -15.80 -11.24
CA SER A 37 -7.40 -15.06 -12.50
C SER A 37 -6.02 -15.17 -13.19
N ALA A 38 -4.98 -15.64 -12.49
CA ALA A 38 -3.65 -15.80 -13.04
C ALA A 38 -3.32 -17.27 -13.34
N HIS A 39 -4.31 -18.07 -13.72
CA HIS A 39 -4.08 -19.46 -14.09
C HIS A 39 -3.39 -19.54 -15.45
N THR A 40 -2.49 -20.51 -15.58
CA THR A 40 -1.79 -20.82 -16.84
C THR A 40 -2.67 -21.65 -17.77
N GLY A 41 -3.62 -22.40 -17.22
CA GLY A 41 -4.52 -23.26 -17.97
C GLY A 41 -5.42 -24.10 -17.08
N CYS A 42 -6.24 -24.93 -17.71
CA CYS A 42 -7.14 -25.88 -17.07
C CYS A 42 -6.69 -27.30 -17.41
N PHE A 43 -6.46 -28.13 -16.38
CA PHE A 43 -5.84 -29.43 -16.51
C PHE A 43 -6.57 -30.49 -15.68
N PRO A 44 -6.51 -31.77 -16.05
CA PRO A 44 -7.09 -32.85 -15.25
C PRO A 44 -6.40 -32.96 -13.87
N ILE A 45 -7.17 -33.20 -12.82
CA ILE A 45 -6.67 -33.31 -11.45
C ILE A 45 -5.67 -34.46 -11.28
N ASP A 46 -5.83 -35.56 -12.02
CA ASP A 46 -4.99 -36.76 -11.98
C ASP A 46 -3.51 -36.48 -12.32
N ARG A 47 -3.23 -35.37 -13.00
CA ARG A 47 -1.87 -34.95 -13.36
C ARG A 47 -1.14 -34.21 -12.25
N PHE A 48 -1.81 -33.94 -11.13
CA PHE A 48 -1.25 -33.24 -9.98
C PHE A 48 -1.23 -34.14 -8.76
N LYS A 49 -0.08 -34.17 -8.08
CA LYS A 49 -0.02 -34.68 -6.72
C LYS A 49 -0.47 -33.57 -5.79
N VAL A 50 -1.74 -33.56 -5.42
CA VAL A 50 -2.32 -32.59 -4.49
C VAL A 50 -1.63 -32.72 -3.13
N LYS A 51 -0.95 -31.65 -2.70
CA LYS A 51 -0.52 -31.47 -1.31
C LYS A 51 -1.59 -30.62 -0.64
N GLU A 52 -2.33 -31.25 0.27
CA GLU A 52 -3.41 -30.59 0.96
C GLU A 52 -2.88 -29.46 1.87
N GLU A 53 -3.61 -28.34 1.82
CA GLU A 53 -3.52 -27.16 2.67
C GLU A 53 -2.12 -26.53 2.87
N VAL A 54 -1.76 -25.63 1.95
CA VAL A 54 -1.09 -24.41 2.41
C VAL A 54 -2.11 -23.63 3.22
N LYS A 55 -1.98 -23.70 4.54
CA LYS A 55 -2.41 -22.64 5.44
C LYS A 55 -1.73 -21.36 4.93
N THR A 56 -2.41 -20.65 4.04
CA THR A 56 -2.21 -19.21 3.94
C THR A 56 -2.36 -18.73 5.37
N SER A 57 -1.27 -18.31 6.00
CA SER A 57 -1.35 -17.57 7.24
C SER A 57 -2.27 -16.40 6.93
N GLU A 58 -3.53 -16.49 7.34
CA GLU A 58 -4.53 -15.47 7.09
C GLU A 58 -4.00 -14.23 7.79
N TRP A 59 -3.42 -13.32 7.00
CA TRP A 59 -2.96 -12.05 7.53
C TRP A 59 -4.17 -11.38 8.18
N PRO A 60 -4.04 -10.89 9.42
CA PRO A 60 -5.19 -10.39 10.16
C PRO A 60 -5.91 -9.31 9.33
N PRO A 61 -7.25 -9.27 9.37
CA PRO A 61 -7.99 -8.22 8.67
C PRO A 61 -7.56 -6.84 9.17
N GLU A 62 -7.67 -5.85 8.30
CA GLU A 62 -7.36 -4.47 8.64
C GLU A 62 -8.20 -4.02 9.86
N PRO A 63 -7.60 -3.33 10.84
CA PRO A 63 -8.32 -2.78 11.97
C PRO A 63 -9.45 -1.85 11.50
N PRO A 64 -10.59 -1.81 12.21
CA PRO A 64 -11.66 -0.88 11.87
C PRO A 64 -11.18 0.56 12.02
N LYS A 65 -11.65 1.46 11.14
CA LYS A 65 -11.39 2.89 11.22
C LYS A 65 -11.92 3.42 12.56
N ARG A 66 -11.02 3.96 13.38
CA ARG A 66 -11.35 4.63 14.65
C ARG A 66 -11.06 6.11 14.50
N ALA A 67 -11.90 6.95 15.10
CA ALA A 67 -11.57 8.35 15.27
C ALA A 67 -10.50 8.46 16.36
N VAL A 68 -9.26 8.63 15.95
CA VAL A 68 -8.16 8.97 16.86
C VAL A 68 -8.03 10.49 16.84
N GLY A 69 -8.22 11.13 18.00
CA GLY A 69 -7.99 12.56 18.16
C GLY A 69 -6.50 12.84 18.26
N ILE A 70 -5.84 12.96 17.11
CA ILE A 70 -4.49 13.52 17.01
C ILE A 70 -4.58 14.93 16.43
N GLU A 71 -3.80 15.84 16.99
CA GLU A 71 -3.74 17.21 16.49
C GLU A 71 -2.91 17.29 15.21
N LEU A 72 -3.27 18.25 14.35
CA LEU A 72 -2.58 18.47 13.09
C LEU A 72 -1.21 19.13 13.32
N ASN A 73 -0.21 18.72 12.53
CA ASN A 73 1.16 19.23 12.56
C ASN A 73 1.92 19.04 13.89
N GLU A 74 1.38 18.24 14.81
CA GLU A 74 2.08 17.80 16.01
C GLU A 74 2.75 16.44 15.81
N VAL A 75 3.90 16.25 16.47
CA VAL A 75 4.65 15.00 16.43
C VAL A 75 4.22 14.09 17.57
N TYR A 76 3.84 12.87 17.23
CA TYR A 76 3.51 11.82 18.18
C TYR A 76 4.46 10.64 18.01
N VAL A 77 4.75 9.93 19.10
CA VAL A 77 5.30 8.57 19.05
C VAL A 77 4.13 7.62 19.05
N ALA A 78 4.05 6.73 18.07
CA ALA A 78 2.98 5.74 17.97
C ALA A 78 3.52 4.38 17.52
N LYS A 79 2.89 3.32 18.00
CA LYS A 79 3.24 1.94 17.65
C LYS A 79 2.45 1.49 16.44
N LEU A 80 3.12 1.04 15.38
CA LEU A 80 2.46 0.46 14.20
C LEU A 80 1.93 -0.93 14.54
N VAL A 81 0.62 -1.10 14.59
CA VAL A 81 -0.03 -2.38 14.96
C VAL A 81 -0.49 -3.19 13.76
N TRP A 82 -0.67 -2.55 12.61
CA TRP A 82 -1.07 -3.24 11.39
C TRP A 82 -0.39 -2.64 10.16
N CYS A 83 -0.07 -3.51 9.21
CA CYS A 83 0.60 -3.19 7.96
C CYS A 83 0.24 -4.27 6.93
N TRP A 84 0.55 -4.07 5.66
CA TRP A 84 0.41 -5.14 4.67
C TRP A 84 1.34 -6.31 4.99
N GLU A 85 0.95 -7.53 4.58
CA GLU A 85 1.73 -8.75 4.80
C GLU A 85 3.18 -8.64 4.29
N ALA A 86 3.36 -7.94 3.17
CA ALA A 86 4.68 -7.69 2.57
C ALA A 86 5.61 -6.82 3.44
N SER A 87 5.08 -6.14 4.46
CA SER A 87 5.80 -5.23 5.35
C SER A 87 5.71 -5.62 6.82
N LYS A 88 5.40 -6.89 7.10
CA LYS A 88 5.24 -7.43 8.47
C LYS A 88 6.42 -7.18 9.41
N ASP A 89 7.61 -7.00 8.87
CA ASP A 89 8.86 -6.72 9.61
C ASP A 89 8.86 -5.33 10.28
N ARG A 90 8.00 -4.43 9.79
CA ARG A 90 7.82 -3.06 10.29
C ARG A 90 6.73 -2.95 11.34
N CYS A 91 5.78 -3.90 11.35
CA CYS A 91 4.76 -3.99 12.39
C CYS A 91 5.41 -4.20 13.78
N ASP A 92 4.68 -3.83 14.83
CA ASP A 92 5.10 -3.90 16.23
C ASP A 92 6.26 -2.98 16.66
N ARG A 93 6.63 -2.00 15.83
CA ARG A 93 7.64 -0.98 16.17
C ARG A 93 7.02 0.38 16.43
N GLU A 94 7.72 1.18 17.22
CA GLU A 94 7.39 2.58 17.47
C GLU A 94 8.02 3.47 16.40
N TYR A 95 7.24 4.45 15.94
CA TYR A 95 7.63 5.43 14.95
C TYR A 95 7.20 6.82 15.39
N TYR A 96 7.86 7.84 14.86
CA TYR A 96 7.44 9.23 14.98
C TYR A 96 6.44 9.51 13.87
N VAL A 97 5.26 10.00 14.22
CA VAL A 97 4.14 10.19 13.31
C VAL A 97 3.63 11.63 13.36
N ILE A 98 3.22 12.17 12.21
CA ILE A 98 2.64 13.51 12.09
C ILE A 98 1.39 13.43 11.24
N ALA A 99 0.28 13.95 11.75
CA ALA A 99 -0.94 14.15 10.99
C ALA A 99 -0.83 15.43 10.16
N ARG A 100 -1.03 15.31 8.84
CA ARG A 100 -1.09 16.45 7.93
C ARG A 100 -2.45 16.50 7.22
N GLY A 101 -2.92 17.71 6.93
CA GLY A 101 -4.16 17.93 6.19
C GLY A 101 -5.41 17.46 6.94
N SER A 102 -6.08 16.42 6.44
CA SER A 102 -7.37 15.94 6.98
C SER A 102 -7.27 15.11 8.26
N GLY A 103 -6.06 14.76 8.71
CA GLY A 103 -5.85 13.90 9.87
C GLY A 103 -6.31 12.44 9.68
N SER A 104 -6.57 12.01 8.44
CA SER A 104 -6.94 10.62 8.12
C SER A 104 -5.75 9.69 7.94
N HIS A 105 -4.59 10.26 7.58
CA HIS A 105 -3.33 9.57 7.40
C HIS A 105 -2.24 10.31 8.20
N VAL A 106 -1.23 9.57 8.61
CA VAL A 106 -0.03 10.10 9.26
C VAL A 106 1.20 9.74 8.46
N ASP A 107 2.09 10.71 8.32
CA ASP A 107 3.43 10.48 7.82
C ASP A 107 4.28 9.93 8.96
N TYR A 108 5.02 8.85 8.72
CA TYR A 108 5.80 8.17 9.77
C TYR A 108 7.30 8.10 9.46
N TYR A 109 8.09 8.21 10.52
CA TYR A 109 9.53 8.44 10.49
C TYR A 109 10.25 7.52 11.48
N PRO A 110 11.50 7.10 11.19
CA PRO A 110 12.29 6.25 12.08
C PRO A 110 12.88 7.06 13.25
N ASN A 111 13.09 8.37 13.05
CA ASN A 111 13.87 9.23 13.92
C ASN A 111 13.07 10.44 14.40
N PRO A 112 13.41 11.01 15.58
CA PRO A 112 12.77 12.21 16.10
C PRO A 112 13.00 13.43 15.22
N GLU A 113 14.12 13.51 14.49
CA GLU A 113 14.45 14.64 13.61
C GLU A 113 13.61 14.68 12.32
N LEU A 114 12.65 13.76 12.15
CA LEU A 114 11.76 13.66 10.98
C LEU A 114 12.51 13.48 9.65
N GLU A 115 13.73 12.94 9.71
CA GLU A 115 14.51 12.58 8.54
C GLU A 115 14.12 11.19 8.02
N GLY A 116 14.10 11.04 6.69
CA GLY A 116 13.85 9.75 6.04
C GLY A 116 12.40 9.28 6.16
N LEU A 117 11.47 10.02 5.53
CA LEU A 117 10.06 9.64 5.42
C LEU A 117 9.93 8.19 4.95
N LEU A 118 9.30 7.34 5.76
CA LEU A 118 9.08 5.94 5.42
C LEU A 118 7.82 5.75 4.58
N GLY A 119 6.84 6.62 4.77
CA GLY A 119 5.59 6.66 4.01
C GLY A 119 4.48 7.38 4.77
N SER A 120 3.27 7.29 4.22
CA SER A 120 2.04 7.80 4.81
C SER A 120 1.06 6.66 4.99
N LEU A 121 0.57 6.44 6.21
CA LEU A 121 -0.28 5.31 6.58
C LEU A 121 -1.54 5.79 7.31
N PRO A 122 -2.65 5.03 7.24
CA PRO A 122 -3.87 5.38 7.96
C PRO A 122 -3.64 5.46 9.47
N VAL A 123 -4.27 6.45 10.11
CA VAL A 123 -4.07 6.71 11.54
C VAL A 123 -4.47 5.51 12.40
N HIS A 124 -5.54 4.80 12.02
CA HIS A 124 -6.06 3.65 12.77
C HIS A 124 -5.17 2.41 12.69
N TRP A 125 -4.06 2.44 11.94
CA TRP A 125 -3.05 1.38 11.93
C TRP A 125 -2.01 1.55 13.05
N PHE A 126 -2.06 2.67 13.77
CA PHE A 126 -1.19 2.95 14.90
C PHE A 126 -1.97 2.96 16.22
N GLU A 127 -1.28 2.62 17.31
CA GLU A 127 -1.78 2.67 18.68
C GLU A 127 -0.80 3.39 19.60
N ASN A 128 -1.26 3.74 20.81
CA ASN A 128 -0.45 4.35 21.86
C ASN A 128 0.21 5.68 21.44
N PHE A 129 -0.55 6.57 20.81
CA PHE A 129 -0.09 7.92 20.50
C PHE A 129 0.34 8.66 21.77
N ARG A 130 1.62 9.06 21.82
CA ARG A 130 2.21 9.87 22.89
C ARG A 130 2.80 11.13 22.27
N LEU A 131 2.42 12.29 22.78
CA LEU A 131 2.97 13.56 22.28
C LEU A 131 4.48 13.60 22.50
N ALA A 132 5.24 13.90 21.46
CA ALA A 132 6.68 14.11 21.55
C ALA A 132 6.95 15.58 21.91
N GLU A 133 6.85 15.91 23.20
CA GLU A 133 6.95 17.30 23.73
C GLU A 133 8.25 18.05 23.34
N ASN A 134 9.27 17.35 22.84
CA ASN A 134 10.58 17.91 22.47
C ASN A 134 10.79 18.13 20.96
N LEU A 135 9.77 17.90 20.12
CA LEU A 135 9.84 18.15 18.67
C LEU A 135 8.80 19.21 18.32
N HIS A 136 9.25 20.47 18.28
CA HIS A 136 8.35 21.58 18.00
C HIS A 136 7.72 21.46 16.61
N ALA A 137 6.42 21.78 16.60
CA ALA A 137 5.52 21.82 15.46
C ALA A 137 6.20 22.29 14.18
N ILE A 138 5.97 21.55 13.09
CA ILE A 138 6.23 22.07 11.76
C ILE A 138 5.37 23.32 11.62
N GLU A 139 5.99 24.49 11.54
CA GLU A 139 5.29 25.75 11.31
C GLU A 139 4.42 25.58 10.06
N SER A 140 3.10 25.52 10.29
CA SER A 140 2.11 25.56 9.25
C SER A 140 2.26 26.91 8.58
N GLY A 141 2.89 26.95 7.41
CA GLY A 141 3.06 28.18 6.65
C GLY A 141 1.72 28.75 6.24
N GLU A 142 1.25 29.79 6.95
CA GLU A 142 0.17 30.65 6.50
C GLU A 142 0.56 32.13 6.62
N THR A 143 0.63 32.76 5.44
CA THR A 143 0.41 34.17 5.10
C THR A 143 1.46 35.23 5.48
N ALA A 144 2.11 35.78 4.45
CA ALA A 144 2.51 37.18 4.40
C ALA A 144 1.91 37.82 3.14
N THR A 145 0.79 38.51 3.31
CA THR A 145 0.31 39.52 2.37
C THR A 145 1.22 40.74 2.53
N GLU A 146 2.14 40.96 1.60
CA GLU A 146 2.81 42.25 1.47
C GLU A 146 2.47 42.89 0.13
N LEU A 147 2.03 44.14 0.24
CA LEU A 147 1.53 45.00 -0.81
C LEU A 147 2.65 45.34 -1.82
N ILE A 148 2.20 45.42 -3.07
CA ILE A 148 2.84 45.87 -4.32
C ILE A 148 3.80 47.06 -4.14
N PRO A 149 4.84 47.18 -5.00
CA PRO A 149 4.91 48.37 -5.84
C PRO A 149 5.00 48.02 -7.33
N GLU A 150 4.22 48.77 -8.12
CA GLU A 150 4.22 48.82 -9.57
C GLU A 150 5.64 49.01 -10.10
N VAL A 151 6.12 48.08 -10.93
CA VAL A 151 7.05 48.42 -12.00
C VAL A 151 6.63 47.67 -13.25
N ALA A 152 6.14 48.45 -14.21
CA ALA A 152 5.76 48.04 -15.54
C ALA A 152 6.92 47.34 -16.26
N ILE A 153 6.67 46.13 -16.77
CA ILE A 153 7.43 45.58 -17.88
C ILE A 153 6.41 44.97 -18.85
N PHE A 154 6.20 45.70 -19.95
CA PHE A 154 5.52 45.23 -21.15
C PHE A 154 6.14 43.90 -21.62
N HIS A 155 5.31 42.91 -21.96
CA HIS A 155 5.43 42.19 -23.23
C HIS A 155 4.20 41.29 -23.48
N GLU A 156 3.43 41.74 -24.48
CA GLU A 156 2.61 41.04 -25.49
C GLU A 156 1.94 39.69 -25.23
N GLU A 157 0.66 39.69 -25.62
CA GLU A 157 -0.30 38.59 -25.72
C GLU A 157 0.07 37.54 -26.79
N GLU A 158 -0.71 36.45 -26.75
CA GLU A 158 -0.93 35.41 -27.77
C GLU A 158 0.07 34.23 -27.72
N SER A 159 -0.35 32.98 -27.48
CA SER A 159 -1.42 32.29 -28.20
C SER A 159 -1.84 30.99 -27.48
N LEU A 160 -3.15 30.85 -27.29
CA LEU A 160 -3.84 29.64 -26.83
C LEU A 160 -4.29 28.82 -28.05
N GLN A 161 -3.42 27.97 -28.60
CA GLN A 161 -3.77 26.89 -29.54
C GLN A 161 -2.66 25.83 -29.34
N PHE A 162 -2.90 24.60 -28.90
CA PHE A 162 -3.60 23.53 -29.62
C PHE A 162 -3.44 22.26 -28.75
N ILE A 163 -4.50 21.70 -28.18
CA ILE A 163 -4.47 20.33 -27.64
C ILE A 163 -5.42 19.52 -28.50
N GLU A 164 -4.91 18.94 -29.57
CA GLU A 164 -5.62 17.96 -30.37
C GLU A 164 -5.71 16.63 -29.61
N GLN A 165 -6.95 16.20 -29.38
CA GLN A 165 -7.31 14.85 -28.97
C GLN A 165 -6.98 13.86 -30.08
N LEU A 166 -6.12 12.87 -29.81
CA LEU A 166 -5.99 11.69 -30.66
C LEU A 166 -7.04 10.65 -30.25
N SER A 167 -8.16 10.63 -30.96
CA SER A 167 -9.07 9.47 -31.02
C SER A 167 -8.80 8.64 -32.28
N LEU A 168 -8.27 7.43 -32.05
CA LEU A 168 -8.52 6.16 -32.75
C LEU A 168 -8.88 6.19 -34.25
N PHE A 169 -7.96 5.66 -35.07
CA PHE A 169 -8.23 4.59 -36.03
C PHE A 169 -7.02 3.65 -36.12
#